data_AF-F3C1Q4-F1
#
_entry.id   AF-F3C1Q4-F1
#
_cell.length_a   1.000
_cell.length_b   1.000
_cell.length_c   1.000
_cell.angle_alpha   90.00
_cell.angle_beta   90.00
_cell.angle_gamma   90.00
#
_symmetry.space_group_name_H-M   'P 1'
#
loop_
_entity.id
_entity.type
_entity.pdbx_description
1 polymer ?
#
loop_
_entity_poly.entity_id
_entity_poly.type
_entity_poly.pdbx_seq_one_letter_code
_entity_poly.pdbx_strand_id
1 'polypeptide(L)'
;MINEAPNMTKPPFSLLNNLAKTDAVAHERTDGKLSFTDALATLNIQSVFDIVRRSKSAFVRDISRISDANAALAYENARCYATQIVRLYRNQLVSSGRTQKLTRRSGVRSLVEIGPSFPNLFKENWDLFCKVGAIEAKDSPVAYLTSLYRFALEELEGSSVDSSRIKLDERRPDLKELIVDQQSTFTPVPTLQIVNQVLGKAIEAYVDTVAEDKDKSLYQLVAEKQH
;
A
#
# COMPACT_ATOMS: atom_id res chain seq x y z
N MET A 1 34.06 -3.89 -35.11
CA MET A 1 33.05 -2.88 -34.75
C MET A 1 32.65 -3.15 -33.31
N ILE A 2 33.14 -2.33 -32.39
CA ILE A 2 32.94 -2.46 -30.96
C ILE A 2 31.58 -1.82 -30.67
N ASN A 3 30.61 -2.63 -30.23
CA ASN A 3 29.31 -2.12 -29.80
C ASN A 3 29.51 -1.34 -28.49
N GLU A 4 29.38 -0.03 -28.56
CA GLU A 4 29.29 0.84 -27.39
C GLU A 4 28.12 0.40 -26.51
N ALA A 5 28.43 0.06 -25.26
CA ALA A 5 27.42 -0.15 -24.23
C ALA A 5 26.63 1.16 -24.02
N PRO A 6 25.30 1.12 -23.86
CA PRO A 6 24.52 2.31 -23.60
C PRO A 6 24.97 2.94 -22.27
N ASN A 7 25.47 4.18 -22.38
CA ASN A 7 25.96 4.99 -21.26
C ASN A 7 24.81 5.25 -20.25
N MET A 8 24.78 4.49 -19.15
CA MET A 8 23.78 4.55 -18.06
C MET A 8 23.97 5.75 -17.12
N THR A 9 24.57 6.85 -17.59
CA THR A 9 24.88 8.04 -16.78
C THR A 9 23.83 9.14 -16.86
N LYS A 10 22.74 8.94 -17.63
CA LYS A 10 21.55 9.77 -17.48
C LYS A 10 20.79 9.28 -16.25
N PRO A 11 20.50 10.14 -15.25
CA PRO A 11 19.58 9.74 -14.20
C PRO A 11 18.30 9.24 -14.87
N PRO A 12 17.70 8.14 -14.38
CA PRO A 12 16.46 7.62 -14.96
C PRO A 12 15.50 8.80 -15.10
N PHE A 13 14.80 8.91 -16.24
CA PHE A 13 13.85 9.99 -16.52
C PHE A 13 13.01 10.27 -15.28
N SER A 14 13.37 11.31 -14.52
CA SER A 14 12.69 11.61 -13.28
C SER A 14 11.38 12.26 -13.66
N LEU A 15 10.29 11.51 -13.52
CA LEU A 15 8.93 12.01 -13.80
C LEU A 15 8.62 13.27 -12.98
N LEU A 16 9.30 13.43 -11.83
CA LEU A 16 9.19 14.61 -10.96
C LEU A 16 9.61 15.90 -11.66
N ASN A 17 10.62 15.83 -12.55
CA ASN A 17 11.13 17.01 -13.25
C ASN A 17 10.15 17.56 -14.29
N ASN A 18 9.18 16.74 -14.72
CA ASN A 18 8.19 17.10 -15.73
C ASN A 18 6.82 17.46 -15.13
N LEU A 19 6.69 17.54 -13.79
CA LEU A 19 5.39 17.77 -13.15
C LEU A 19 4.88 19.19 -13.32
N ALA A 20 5.77 20.18 -13.18
CA ALA A 20 5.46 21.57 -13.46
C ALA A 20 6.44 22.08 -14.51
N LYS A 21 5.94 22.85 -15.46
CA LYS A 21 6.81 23.58 -16.40
C LYS A 21 7.66 24.52 -15.53
N THR A 22 8.97 24.34 -15.54
CA THR A 22 9.87 25.37 -15.03
C THR A 22 9.65 26.56 -15.95
N ASP A 23 9.03 27.63 -15.45
CA ASP A 23 8.90 28.85 -16.23
C ASP A 23 10.30 29.22 -16.73
N ALA A 24 10.48 29.18 -18.04
CA ALA A 24 11.76 29.38 -18.72
C ALA A 24 12.26 30.83 -18.62
N VAL A 25 11.66 31.63 -17.75
CA VAL A 25 12.10 32.98 -17.46
C VAL A 25 12.99 32.91 -16.23
N ALA A 26 14.28 32.79 -16.50
CA ALA A 26 15.33 33.24 -15.61
C ALA A 26 15.17 34.74 -15.38
N HIS A 27 14.18 35.13 -14.58
CA HIS A 27 14.30 36.34 -13.78
C HIS A 27 15.10 35.93 -12.55
N GLU A 28 16.24 36.57 -12.37
CA GLU A 28 17.04 36.53 -11.15
C GLU A 28 16.08 36.58 -9.94
N ARG A 29 15.91 35.45 -9.25
CA ARG A 29 14.95 35.36 -8.15
C ARG A 29 15.57 36.02 -6.92
N THR A 30 15.18 37.26 -6.68
CA THR A 30 15.51 38.04 -5.47
C THR A 30 14.62 37.69 -4.26
N ASP A 31 13.69 36.76 -4.39
CA ASP A 31 12.91 36.22 -3.28
C ASP A 31 13.42 34.82 -2.95
N GLY A 32 13.84 34.57 -1.71
CA GLY A 32 14.51 33.34 -1.24
C GLY A 32 13.67 32.04 -1.28
N LYS A 33 12.89 31.83 -2.34
CA LYS A 33 12.04 30.67 -2.57
C LYS A 33 12.76 29.64 -3.42
N LEU A 34 12.70 28.39 -2.97
CA LEU A 34 13.44 27.27 -3.56
C LEU A 34 12.88 26.86 -4.93
N SER A 35 13.73 26.23 -5.74
CA SER A 35 13.30 25.59 -6.97
C SER A 35 12.29 24.46 -6.67
N PHE A 36 11.43 24.10 -7.63
CA PHE A 36 10.41 23.07 -7.40
C PHE A 36 11.01 21.71 -7.02
N THR A 37 12.13 21.33 -7.63
CA THR A 37 12.82 20.06 -7.32
C THR A 37 13.43 20.08 -5.93
N ASP A 38 14.00 21.21 -5.51
CA ASP A 38 14.56 21.34 -4.16
C ASP A 38 13.44 21.37 -3.12
N ALA A 39 12.31 21.99 -3.43
CA ALA A 39 11.12 21.97 -2.57
C ALA A 39 10.60 20.54 -2.36
N LEU A 40 10.55 19.70 -3.40
CA LEU A 40 10.18 18.29 -3.26
C LEU A 40 11.19 17.52 -2.39
N ALA A 41 12.48 17.79 -2.54
CA ALA A 41 13.53 17.18 -1.72
C ALA A 41 13.39 17.56 -0.24
N THR A 42 13.10 18.83 0.07
CA THR A 42 12.85 19.27 1.46
C THR A 42 11.63 18.61 2.09
N LEU A 43 10.60 18.28 1.31
CA LEU A 43 9.40 17.57 1.76
C LEU A 43 9.57 16.04 1.78
N ASN A 44 10.78 15.55 1.47
CA ASN A 44 11.11 14.13 1.32
C ASN A 44 10.18 13.38 0.34
N ILE A 45 9.78 14.04 -0.75
CA ILE A 45 8.93 13.46 -1.79
C ILE A 45 9.85 12.86 -2.86
N GLN A 46 9.85 11.53 -2.94
CA GLN A 46 10.74 10.80 -3.86
C GLN A 46 9.99 10.25 -5.08
N SER A 47 8.68 10.07 -4.99
CA SER A 47 7.85 9.49 -6.04
C SER A 47 6.60 10.30 -6.33
N VAL A 48 6.10 10.16 -7.56
CA VAL A 48 4.78 10.64 -7.98
C VAL A 48 3.67 10.04 -7.08
N PHE A 49 3.88 8.82 -6.58
CA PHE A 49 2.94 8.18 -5.65
C PHE A 49 2.87 8.86 -4.29
N ASP A 50 3.95 9.46 -3.81
CA ASP A 50 3.97 10.18 -2.53
C ASP A 50 3.13 11.48 -2.62
N ILE A 51 3.10 12.09 -3.81
CA ILE A 51 2.25 13.24 -4.11
C ILE A 51 0.78 12.85 -4.07
N VAL A 52 0.42 11.76 -4.77
CA VAL A 52 -0.98 11.30 -4.90
C VAL A 52 -1.53 10.70 -3.60
N ARG A 53 -0.66 10.25 -2.69
CA ARG A 53 -1.06 9.81 -1.33
C ARG A 53 -1.58 10.96 -0.47
N ARG A 54 -1.16 12.20 -0.73
CA ARG A 54 -1.66 13.38 0.00
C ARG A 54 -2.88 13.96 -0.71
N SER A 55 -3.72 14.67 0.03
CA SER A 55 -4.81 15.43 -0.60
C SER A 55 -4.26 16.60 -1.42
N LYS A 56 -4.95 16.94 -2.51
CA LYS A 56 -4.57 18.06 -3.39
C LYS A 56 -4.38 19.36 -2.62
N SER A 57 -5.28 19.67 -1.69
CA SER A 57 -5.22 20.89 -0.90
C SER A 57 -4.04 20.93 0.06
N ALA A 58 -3.71 19.80 0.70
CA ALA A 58 -2.54 19.70 1.57
C ALA A 58 -1.25 19.92 0.77
N PHE A 59 -1.11 19.24 -0.38
CA PHE A 59 0.07 19.37 -1.24
C PHE A 59 0.28 20.79 -1.76
N VAL A 60 -0.79 21.44 -2.25
CA VAL A 60 -0.71 22.83 -2.75
C VAL A 60 -0.28 23.78 -1.63
N ARG A 61 -0.82 23.62 -0.42
CA ARG A 61 -0.47 24.44 0.74
C ARG A 61 0.97 24.24 1.19
N ASP A 62 1.46 23.01 1.17
CA ASP A 62 2.83 22.69 1.59
C ASP A 62 3.85 23.30 0.60
N ILE A 63 3.58 23.18 -0.70
CA ILE A 63 4.49 23.74 -1.73
C ILE A 63 4.41 25.25 -1.78
N SER A 64 3.23 25.86 -1.63
CA SER A 64 3.11 27.33 -1.68
C SER A 64 3.92 28.05 -0.59
N ARG A 65 4.31 27.35 0.48
CA ARG A 65 5.19 27.90 1.54
C ARG A 65 6.67 27.93 1.12
N ILE A 66 7.07 27.07 0.20
CA ILE A 66 8.47 26.77 -0.12
C ILE A 66 8.84 27.28 -1.52
N SER A 67 7.92 27.16 -2.48
CA SER A 67 8.15 27.45 -3.89
C SER A 67 6.95 28.15 -4.54
N ASP A 68 7.23 28.99 -5.53
CA ASP A 68 6.21 29.69 -6.36
C ASP A 68 5.73 28.86 -7.55
N ALA A 69 6.22 27.64 -7.72
CA ALA A 69 5.77 26.78 -8.80
C ALA A 69 4.27 26.45 -8.68
N ASN A 70 3.61 26.25 -9.83
CA ASN A 70 2.21 25.88 -9.87
C ASN A 70 1.98 24.45 -9.33
N ALA A 71 1.80 24.35 -8.01
CA ALA A 71 1.59 23.10 -7.30
C ALA A 71 0.29 22.39 -7.72
N ALA A 72 -0.74 23.14 -8.11
CA ALA A 72 -2.01 22.56 -8.55
C ALA A 72 -1.85 21.78 -9.87
N LEU A 73 -1.11 22.34 -10.82
CA LEU A 73 -0.78 21.66 -12.07
C LEU A 73 0.13 20.46 -11.83
N ALA A 74 1.14 20.60 -10.97
CA ALA A 74 2.03 19.51 -10.60
C ALA A 74 1.29 18.31 -10.03
N TYR A 75 0.30 18.55 -9.17
CA TYR A 75 -0.53 17.50 -8.58
C TYR A 75 -1.36 16.74 -9.64
N GLU A 76 -2.00 17.45 -10.57
CA GLU A 76 -2.80 16.79 -11.62
C GLU A 76 -1.92 15.99 -12.59
N ASN A 77 -0.77 16.53 -12.98
CA ASN A 77 0.20 15.81 -13.80
C ASN A 77 0.72 14.56 -13.08
N ALA A 78 1.03 14.69 -11.78
CA ALA A 78 1.41 13.57 -10.93
C ALA A 78 0.32 12.49 -10.89
N ARG A 79 -0.94 12.89 -10.69
CA ARG A 79 -2.09 11.98 -10.69
C ARG A 79 -2.24 11.24 -12.03
N CYS A 80 -2.07 11.94 -13.15
CA CYS A 80 -2.10 11.34 -14.49
C CYS A 80 -0.98 10.31 -14.66
N TYR A 81 0.26 10.66 -14.33
CA TYR A 81 1.40 9.74 -14.42
C TYR A 81 1.24 8.54 -13.49
N ALA A 82 0.85 8.73 -12.24
CA ALA A 82 0.58 7.64 -11.30
C ALA A 82 -0.48 6.68 -11.86
N THR A 83 -1.56 7.20 -12.45
CA THR A 83 -2.61 6.40 -13.07
C THR A 83 -2.09 5.59 -14.25
N GLN A 84 -1.28 6.20 -15.12
CA GLN A 84 -0.67 5.52 -16.26
C GLN A 84 0.30 4.42 -15.82
N ILE A 85 1.19 4.70 -14.86
CA ILE A 85 2.15 3.72 -14.33
C ILE A 85 1.41 2.54 -13.71
N VAL A 86 0.40 2.80 -12.87
CA VAL A 86 -0.39 1.74 -12.24
C VAL A 86 -1.09 0.89 -13.29
N ARG A 87 -1.62 1.49 -14.35
CA ARG A 87 -2.25 0.76 -15.45
C ARG A 87 -1.23 -0.10 -16.21
N LEU A 88 -0.08 0.45 -16.56
CA LEU A 88 0.98 -0.28 -17.24
C LEU A 88 1.50 -1.45 -16.39
N TYR A 89 1.72 -1.21 -15.10
CA TYR A 89 2.15 -2.23 -14.16
C TYR A 89 1.12 -3.36 -14.03
N ARG A 90 -0.16 -3.02 -13.85
CA ARG A 90 -1.24 -4.03 -13.83
C ARG A 90 -1.30 -4.84 -15.12
N ASN A 91 -1.14 -4.18 -16.27
CA ASN A 91 -1.12 -4.87 -17.57
C ASN A 91 0.07 -5.82 -17.69
N GLN A 92 1.26 -5.44 -17.19
CA GLN A 92 2.44 -6.31 -17.18
C GLN A 92 2.27 -7.53 -16.27
N LEU A 93 1.58 -7.37 -15.13
CA LEU A 93 1.26 -8.50 -14.25
C LEU A 93 0.22 -9.42 -14.88
N VAL A 94 -0.87 -8.85 -15.39
CA VAL A 94 -1.99 -9.63 -15.93
C VAL A 94 -1.64 -10.29 -17.26
N SER A 95 -0.87 -9.62 -18.12
CA SER A 95 -0.50 -10.12 -19.44
C SER A 95 1.00 -10.41 -19.50
N SER A 96 1.36 -11.67 -19.75
CA SER A 96 2.76 -12.08 -19.90
C SER A 96 3.37 -11.66 -21.24
N GLY A 97 2.54 -11.21 -22.19
CA GLY A 97 2.93 -10.95 -23.59
C GLY A 97 3.32 -12.21 -24.37
N ARG A 98 3.42 -13.37 -23.70
CA ARG A 98 3.76 -14.67 -24.28
C ARG A 98 2.52 -15.32 -24.87
N THR A 99 2.68 -15.96 -26.03
CA THR A 99 1.63 -16.79 -26.61
C THR A 99 1.43 -18.03 -25.74
N GLN A 100 0.22 -18.22 -25.22
CA GLN A 100 -0.11 -19.41 -24.45
C GLN A 100 -0.14 -20.63 -25.39
N LYS A 101 0.50 -21.73 -24.98
CA LYS A 101 0.38 -23.01 -25.70
C LYS A 101 -1.05 -23.50 -25.53
N LEU A 102 -1.84 -23.37 -26.59
CA LEU A 102 -3.25 -23.76 -26.54
C LEU A 102 -3.37 -25.25 -26.28
N THR A 103 -4.32 -25.60 -25.42
CA THR A 103 -4.84 -26.96 -25.33
C THR A 103 -5.32 -27.40 -26.71
N ARG A 104 -5.22 -28.71 -27.00
CA ARG A 104 -5.50 -29.28 -28.33
C ARG A 104 -6.78 -28.68 -28.92
N ARG A 105 -6.65 -27.93 -30.02
CA ARG A 105 -7.79 -27.34 -30.73
C ARG A 105 -8.51 -28.43 -31.52
N SER A 106 -9.84 -28.44 -31.48
CA SER A 106 -10.69 -29.38 -32.22
C SER A 106 -11.75 -28.63 -33.06
N GLY A 107 -12.22 -29.28 -34.13
CA GLY A 107 -13.27 -28.76 -35.02
C GLY A 107 -12.83 -27.57 -35.88
N VAL A 108 -13.78 -26.75 -36.31
CA VAL A 108 -13.58 -25.58 -37.21
C VAL A 108 -12.49 -24.61 -36.70
N ARG A 109 -12.26 -24.57 -35.38
CA ARG A 109 -11.24 -23.71 -34.74
C ARG A 109 -9.79 -24.16 -34.98
N SER A 110 -9.56 -25.38 -35.48
CA SER A 110 -8.23 -25.84 -35.91
C SER A 110 -7.88 -25.41 -37.33
N LEU A 111 -8.83 -24.90 -38.12
CA LEU A 111 -8.61 -24.49 -39.51
C LEU A 111 -7.76 -23.21 -39.64
N VAL A 112 -7.56 -22.46 -38.54
CA VAL A 112 -6.73 -21.25 -38.51
C VAL A 112 -5.63 -21.43 -37.48
N GLU A 113 -4.38 -21.18 -37.88
CA GLU A 113 -3.20 -21.32 -37.00
C GLU A 113 -3.35 -20.49 -35.72
N ILE A 114 -3.85 -19.25 -35.82
CA ILE A 114 -4.10 -18.35 -34.67
C ILE A 114 -5.47 -17.70 -34.85
N GLY A 115 -6.51 -18.30 -34.28
CA GLY A 115 -7.84 -17.70 -34.20
C GLY A 115 -7.98 -16.70 -33.03
N PRO A 116 -8.98 -15.80 -33.08
CA PRO A 116 -9.31 -14.91 -31.97
C PRO A 116 -9.91 -15.71 -30.81
N SER A 117 -9.06 -16.19 -29.91
CA SER A 117 -9.46 -16.79 -28.64
C SER A 117 -9.00 -15.92 -27.49
N PHE A 118 -9.80 -15.83 -26.43
CA PHE A 118 -9.46 -15.09 -25.21
C PHE A 118 -7.98 -15.16 -24.77
N PRO A 119 -7.35 -16.35 -24.63
CA PRO A 119 -5.93 -16.45 -24.25
C PRO A 119 -4.94 -15.86 -25.27
N ASN A 120 -5.31 -15.78 -26.55
CA ASN A 120 -4.48 -15.19 -27.61
C ASN A 120 -4.57 -13.67 -27.64
N LEU A 121 -5.75 -13.11 -27.32
CA LEU A 121 -5.97 -11.66 -27.30
C LEU A 121 -5.38 -11.03 -26.03
N PHE A 122 -5.60 -11.65 -24.87
CA PHE A 122 -5.23 -11.07 -23.58
C PHE A 122 -3.88 -11.57 -23.05
N LYS A 123 -3.42 -12.75 -23.50
CA LYS A 123 -2.12 -13.34 -23.15
C LYS A 123 -1.87 -13.37 -21.64
N GLU A 124 -2.87 -13.82 -20.90
CA GLU A 124 -2.89 -13.76 -19.44
C GLU A 124 -1.70 -14.50 -18.82
N ASN A 125 -1.25 -14.05 -17.67
CA ASN A 125 -0.21 -14.70 -16.90
C ASN A 125 -0.83 -15.59 -15.81
N TRP A 126 -1.31 -16.77 -16.20
CA TRP A 126 -1.99 -17.72 -15.31
C TRP A 126 -1.19 -18.07 -14.05
N ASP A 127 0.14 -18.01 -14.09
CA ASP A 127 1.02 -18.32 -12.95
C ASP A 127 0.90 -17.29 -11.81
N LEU A 128 0.42 -16.08 -12.10
CA LEU A 128 0.19 -15.03 -11.11
C LEU A 128 -1.25 -14.98 -10.59
N PHE A 129 -2.14 -15.82 -11.12
CA PHE A 129 -3.51 -15.90 -10.61
C PHE A 129 -3.58 -16.88 -9.45
N CYS A 130 -4.30 -16.45 -8.41
CA CYS A 130 -4.58 -17.29 -7.26
C CYS A 130 -5.73 -18.26 -7.56
N LYS A 131 -5.80 -19.35 -6.78
CA LYS A 131 -6.96 -20.25 -6.82
C LYS A 131 -8.18 -19.57 -6.21
N VAL A 132 -9.39 -20.02 -6.58
CA VAL A 132 -10.63 -19.58 -5.95
C VAL A 132 -10.59 -19.93 -4.46
N GLY A 133 -10.88 -18.95 -3.60
CA GLY A 133 -10.83 -19.10 -2.15
C GLY A 133 -9.43 -19.09 -1.54
N ALA A 134 -8.39 -18.80 -2.33
CA ALA A 134 -7.04 -18.60 -1.80
C ALA A 134 -6.98 -17.34 -0.92
N ILE A 135 -6.12 -17.38 0.10
CA ILE A 135 -5.89 -16.25 1.02
C ILE A 135 -5.34 -15.00 0.32
N GLU A 136 -4.59 -15.21 -0.76
CA GLU A 136 -3.98 -14.15 -1.57
C GLU A 136 -4.95 -13.51 -2.57
N ALA A 137 -6.17 -14.04 -2.67
CA ALA A 137 -7.19 -13.51 -3.56
C ALA A 137 -7.60 -12.10 -3.13
N LYS A 138 -7.85 -11.23 -4.12
CA LYS A 138 -8.23 -9.84 -3.87
C LYS A 138 -9.59 -9.71 -3.18
N ASP A 139 -10.45 -10.68 -3.38
CA ASP A 139 -11.77 -10.85 -2.80
C ASP A 139 -11.76 -11.73 -1.54
N SER A 140 -10.57 -12.12 -1.05
CA SER A 140 -10.45 -12.86 0.21
C SER A 140 -10.86 -12.02 1.42
N PRO A 141 -11.30 -12.66 2.51
CA PRO A 141 -11.54 -11.97 3.78
C PRO A 141 -10.27 -11.29 4.33
N VAL A 142 -9.09 -11.81 3.99
CA VAL A 142 -7.80 -11.22 4.37
C VAL A 142 -7.54 -9.90 3.65
N ALA A 143 -7.77 -9.84 2.35
CA ALA A 143 -7.67 -8.58 1.60
C ALA A 143 -8.62 -7.52 2.19
N TYR A 144 -9.82 -7.93 2.57
CA TYR A 144 -10.75 -7.04 3.27
C TYR A 144 -10.23 -6.59 4.63
N LEU A 145 -9.76 -7.51 5.49
CA LEU A 145 -9.19 -7.18 6.81
C LEU A 145 -8.04 -6.19 6.70
N THR A 146 -7.07 -6.43 5.80
CA THR A 146 -5.92 -5.52 5.62
C THR A 146 -6.37 -4.13 5.15
N SER A 147 -7.37 -4.04 4.27
CA SER A 147 -7.94 -2.77 3.84
C SER A 147 -8.65 -2.02 4.98
N LEU A 148 -9.39 -2.73 5.83
CA LEU A 148 -10.10 -2.18 6.98
C LEU A 148 -9.11 -1.69 8.04
N TYR A 149 -8.06 -2.47 8.33
CA TYR A 149 -7.02 -2.09 9.28
C TYR A 149 -6.29 -0.82 8.82
N ARG A 150 -5.89 -0.72 7.54
CA ARG A 150 -5.30 0.51 6.98
C ARG A 150 -6.25 1.69 7.05
N PHE A 151 -7.51 1.49 6.68
CA PHE A 151 -8.53 2.54 6.76
C PHE A 151 -8.72 3.04 8.20
N ALA A 152 -8.74 2.13 9.18
CA ALA A 152 -8.85 2.50 10.59
C ALA A 152 -7.66 3.34 11.07
N LEU A 153 -6.44 2.97 10.70
CA LEU A 153 -5.23 3.70 11.11
C LEU A 153 -5.07 5.04 10.35
N GLU A 154 -5.17 5.01 9.03
CA GLU A 154 -4.85 6.18 8.18
C GLU A 154 -6.01 7.19 8.17
N GLU A 155 -7.24 6.72 7.95
CA GLU A 155 -8.39 7.61 7.74
C GLU A 155 -9.13 7.92 9.05
N LEU A 156 -9.39 6.92 9.91
CA LEU A 156 -10.13 7.17 11.15
C LEU A 156 -9.27 7.81 12.23
N GLU A 157 -8.08 7.27 12.48
CA GLU A 157 -7.18 7.77 13.52
C GLU A 157 -6.27 8.90 13.03
N GLY A 158 -5.78 8.83 11.79
CA GLY A 158 -4.92 9.87 11.20
C GLY A 158 -5.61 11.20 10.86
N SER A 159 -6.94 11.24 10.72
CA SER A 159 -7.68 12.46 10.36
C SER A 159 -8.09 13.35 11.52
N SER A 160 -8.06 12.84 12.76
CA SER A 160 -8.59 13.52 13.94
C SER A 160 -7.47 14.22 14.73
N VAL A 161 -7.74 15.45 15.19
CA VAL A 161 -6.79 16.28 15.96
C VAL A 161 -6.91 16.01 17.48
N ASP A 162 -7.88 15.20 17.90
CA ASP A 162 -8.14 14.96 19.32
C ASP A 162 -7.08 14.05 19.95
N SER A 163 -6.28 14.62 20.85
CA SER A 163 -5.23 13.92 21.59
C SER A 163 -5.76 12.93 22.64
N SER A 164 -7.04 13.00 23.00
CA SER A 164 -7.66 12.11 24.00
C SER A 164 -8.19 10.79 23.42
N ARG A 165 -8.11 10.63 22.09
CA ARG A 165 -8.65 9.45 21.41
C ARG A 165 -7.78 8.22 21.64
N ILE A 166 -8.42 7.16 22.16
CA ILE A 166 -7.77 5.86 22.36
C ILE A 166 -7.56 5.18 21.01
N LYS A 167 -6.31 4.85 20.69
CA LYS A 167 -5.93 4.25 19.40
C LYS A 167 -6.29 2.78 19.32
N LEU A 168 -6.38 2.23 18.11
CA LEU A 168 -6.66 0.81 17.90
C LEU A 168 -5.55 -0.05 18.48
N ASP A 169 -4.30 0.34 18.26
CA ASP A 169 -3.13 -0.34 18.79
C ASP A 169 -3.09 -0.35 20.33
N GLU A 170 -3.64 0.68 20.99
CA GLU A 170 -3.76 0.73 22.46
C GLU A 170 -4.88 -0.17 22.97
N ARG A 171 -6.03 -0.22 22.26
CA ARG A 171 -7.18 -1.04 22.63
C ARG A 171 -6.97 -2.53 22.37
N ARG A 172 -6.26 -2.84 21.28
CA ARG A 172 -6.10 -4.18 20.72
C ARG A 172 -4.68 -4.33 20.14
N PRO A 173 -3.65 -4.38 21.00
CA PRO A 173 -2.27 -4.58 20.55
C PRO A 173 -2.07 -5.93 19.84
N ASP A 174 -2.93 -6.90 20.12
CA ASP A 174 -2.95 -8.23 19.51
C ASP A 174 -3.17 -8.22 17.99
N LEU A 175 -3.92 -7.25 17.45
CA LEU A 175 -4.26 -7.20 16.03
C LEU A 175 -3.05 -6.91 15.14
N LYS A 176 -2.08 -6.16 15.65
CA LYS A 176 -0.84 -5.83 14.93
C LYS A 176 0.07 -7.04 14.76
N GLU A 177 0.05 -7.94 15.74
CA GLU A 177 0.88 -9.16 15.76
C GLU A 177 0.15 -10.37 15.17
N LEU A 178 -1.10 -10.21 14.71
CA LEU A 178 -1.90 -11.29 14.16
C LEU A 178 -1.26 -11.82 12.87
N ILE A 179 -0.76 -13.05 12.93
CA ILE A 179 -0.24 -13.76 11.77
C ILE A 179 -1.42 -14.22 10.90
N VAL A 180 -1.43 -13.76 9.66
CA VAL A 180 -2.47 -14.09 8.69
C VAL A 180 -2.01 -15.26 7.83
N ASP A 181 -2.53 -16.44 8.14
CA ASP A 181 -2.28 -17.67 7.41
C ASP A 181 -3.60 -18.39 7.08
N GLN A 182 -3.51 -19.51 6.35
CA GLN A 182 -4.70 -20.27 5.97
C GLN A 182 -5.44 -20.84 7.19
N GLN A 183 -4.73 -21.21 8.26
CA GLN A 183 -5.34 -21.79 9.45
C GLN A 183 -6.04 -20.71 10.28
N SER A 184 -5.41 -19.57 10.54
CA SER A 184 -5.97 -18.46 11.29
C SER A 184 -7.16 -17.82 10.57
N THR A 185 -7.17 -17.85 9.24
CA THR A 185 -8.26 -17.27 8.43
C THR A 185 -9.48 -18.17 8.35
N PHE A 186 -9.30 -19.48 8.12
CA PHE A 186 -10.40 -20.37 7.75
C PHE A 186 -10.79 -21.40 8.82
N THR A 187 -10.02 -21.52 9.90
CA THR A 187 -10.38 -22.44 10.99
C THR A 187 -11.46 -21.82 11.85
N PRO A 188 -12.62 -22.47 12.03
CA PRO A 188 -13.65 -21.97 12.93
C PRO A 188 -13.17 -22.10 14.38
N VAL A 189 -13.23 -21.00 15.14
CA VAL A 189 -12.86 -20.94 16.55
C VAL A 189 -14.03 -20.36 17.35
N PRO A 190 -14.35 -20.89 18.55
CA PRO A 190 -15.36 -20.31 19.42
C PRO A 190 -15.01 -18.88 19.83
N THR A 191 -15.95 -17.94 19.69
CA THR A 191 -15.72 -16.52 20.01
C THR A 191 -15.29 -16.31 21.47
N LEU A 192 -15.85 -17.09 22.40
CA LEU A 192 -15.47 -17.01 23.83
C LEU A 192 -14.00 -17.33 24.07
N GLN A 193 -13.40 -18.22 23.28
CA GLN A 193 -11.99 -18.53 23.38
C GLN A 193 -11.14 -17.30 23.02
N ILE A 194 -11.52 -16.56 21.97
CA ILE A 194 -10.83 -15.33 21.55
C ILE A 194 -10.94 -14.26 22.64
N VAL A 195 -12.14 -14.09 23.23
CA VAL A 195 -12.35 -13.12 24.31
C VAL A 195 -11.46 -13.45 25.52
N ASN A 196 -11.43 -14.71 25.96
CA ASN A 196 -10.60 -15.14 27.08
C ASN A 196 -9.10 -14.96 26.79
N GLN A 197 -8.66 -15.21 25.55
CA GLN A 197 -7.27 -14.96 25.13
C GLN A 197 -6.90 -13.48 25.19
N VAL A 198 -7.78 -12.60 24.70
CA VAL A 198 -7.55 -11.15 24.70
C VAL A 198 -7.52 -10.60 26.13
N LEU A 199 -8.48 -10.98 26.97
CA LEU A 199 -8.51 -10.58 28.37
C LEU A 199 -7.32 -11.16 29.15
N GLY A 200 -6.96 -12.41 28.89
CA GLY A 200 -5.81 -13.06 29.50
C GLY A 200 -4.51 -12.30 29.25
N LYS A 201 -4.23 -11.99 27.98
CA LYS A 201 -3.06 -11.17 27.60
C LYS A 201 -3.05 -9.79 28.25
N ALA A 202 -4.21 -9.14 28.36
CA ALA A 202 -4.31 -7.84 29.01
C ALA A 202 -4.02 -7.92 30.52
N ILE A 203 -4.48 -8.97 31.18
CA ILE A 203 -4.18 -9.23 32.61
C ILE A 203 -2.70 -9.53 32.79
N GLU A 204 -2.12 -10.40 31.96
CA GLU A 204 -0.67 -10.71 31.99
C GLU A 204 0.18 -9.44 31.81
N ALA A 205 -0.16 -8.60 30.83
CA ALA A 205 0.51 -7.32 30.61
C ALA A 205 0.38 -6.36 31.81
N TYR A 206 -0.75 -6.40 32.54
CA TYR A 206 -0.91 -5.62 33.78
C TYR A 206 -0.09 -6.21 34.94
N VAL A 207 -0.08 -7.52 35.09
CA VAL A 207 0.68 -8.22 36.14
C VAL A 207 2.18 -7.96 36.01
N ASP A 208 2.70 -7.88 34.78
CA ASP A 208 4.10 -7.52 34.53
C ASP A 208 4.47 -6.12 35.08
N THR A 209 3.49 -5.23 35.29
CA THR A 209 3.71 -3.91 35.90
C THR A 209 3.73 -3.94 37.44
N VAL A 210 3.18 -4.99 38.07
CA VAL A 210 3.05 -5.13 39.52
C VAL A 210 4.06 -6.18 40.00
N ALA A 211 5.15 -5.74 40.62
CA ALA A 211 6.26 -6.60 41.02
C ALA A 211 5.86 -7.75 41.98
N GLU A 212 4.80 -7.58 42.78
CA GLU A 212 4.33 -8.56 43.77
C GLU A 212 3.58 -9.76 43.15
N ASP A 213 3.01 -9.57 41.96
CA ASP A 213 2.13 -10.55 41.31
C ASP A 213 2.78 -11.28 40.12
N LYS A 214 4.04 -10.96 39.80
CA LYS A 214 4.73 -11.37 38.58
C LYS A 214 4.87 -12.88 38.39
N ASP A 215 4.96 -13.65 39.48
CA ASP A 215 5.12 -15.10 39.43
C ASP A 215 3.80 -15.87 39.55
N LYS A 216 2.66 -15.18 39.68
CA LYS A 216 1.36 -15.80 39.87
C LYS A 216 0.68 -16.10 38.54
N SER A 217 0.11 -17.30 38.43
CA SER A 217 -0.73 -17.64 37.29
C SER A 217 -2.03 -16.84 37.28
N LEU A 218 -2.60 -16.61 36.10
CA LEU A 218 -3.87 -15.89 35.93
C LEU A 218 -5.01 -16.48 36.79
N TYR A 219 -5.07 -17.80 36.91
CA TYR A 219 -6.09 -18.46 37.74
C TYR A 219 -5.88 -18.24 39.25
N GLN A 220 -4.63 -18.18 39.72
CA GLN A 220 -4.34 -17.86 41.12
C GLN A 220 -4.73 -16.42 41.44
N LEU A 221 -4.44 -15.48 40.53
CA LEU A 221 -4.81 -14.07 40.71
C LEU A 221 -6.31 -13.87 40.83
N VAL A 222 -7.09 -14.52 39.96
CA VAL A 222 -8.56 -14.46 40.01
C VAL A 222 -9.10 -15.12 41.28
N ALA A 223 -8.44 -16.17 41.80
CA ALA A 223 -8.85 -16.82 43.04
C ALA A 223 -8.53 -16.00 44.30
N GLU A 224 -7.38 -15.31 44.33
CA GLU A 224 -6.91 -14.51 45.47
C GLU A 224 -7.60 -13.15 45.57
N LYS A 225 -7.91 -12.50 44.44
CA LYS A 225 -8.58 -11.19 44.41
C LYS A 225 -10.07 -11.35 44.69
N GLN A 226 -10.42 -11.46 45.97
CA GLN A 226 -11.78 -11.25 46.47
C GLN A 226 -11.94 -9.76 46.79
N HIS A 227 -13.02 -9.15 46.32
CA HIS A 227 -13.36 -7.74 46.56
C HIS A 227 -13.71 -7.48 48.02
#